data_AF-A0A0C2CKP4-F1
#
_entry.id   AF-A0A0C2CKP4-F1
#
_cell.length_a   1.000
_cell.length_b   1.000
_cell.length_c   1.000
_cell.angle_alpha   90.00
_cell.angle_beta   90.00
_cell.angle_gamma   90.00
#
_symmetry.space_group_name_H-M   'P 1'
#
loop_
_entity.id
_entity.type
_entity.pdbx_description
1 polymer ?
#
loop_
_entity_poly.entity_id
_entity_poly.type
_entity_poly.pdbx_seq_one_letter_code
_entity_poly.pdbx_strand_id
1 'polypeptide(L)'
;MLVSTGLLGTRGAIRLVAAKPTLDLLRLASSMPLINTKWKPDTVYLYQFPRSPVLPNLSPFCMKVETFLRVNDIKYEVIGTYRKYRSSRGLLPFIELNGQRIEDSQDGLTGVERGTARALERMVDVSTFYALIYDKVVPNGPAFMSRTVTGIPLPAFLSNMFAKKFSETIKRRCNGVLGGLPRENMKELLRRDIRAIDDVLQDKKFLFGGKMTVTDCAVFGQLATTFYLPYRQLITDLLEDEFPRVRHYVQRIRQHYYPEWKDE
;
A
#
# COMPACT_ATOMS: atom_id res chain seq x y z
N MET A 1 58.73 -9.09 0.58
CA MET A 1 59.16 -7.98 1.44
C MET A 1 58.22 -7.89 2.62
N LEU A 2 58.70 -8.30 3.79
CA LEU A 2 58.07 -8.01 5.08
C LEU A 2 58.07 -6.49 5.30
N VAL A 3 57.03 -5.95 5.93
CA VAL A 3 57.18 -5.23 7.20
C VAL A 3 55.95 -5.50 8.07
N SER A 4 56.19 -6.20 9.17
CA SER A 4 55.34 -6.21 10.36
C SER A 4 55.99 -5.29 11.39
N THR A 5 55.23 -4.38 11.98
CA THR A 5 55.53 -3.77 13.28
C THR A 5 54.23 -3.62 14.05
N GLY A 6 54.09 -4.38 15.13
CA GLY A 6 52.99 -4.24 16.08
C GLY A 6 53.28 -3.17 17.13
N LEU A 7 52.23 -2.78 17.85
CA LEU A 7 52.35 -2.36 19.24
C LEU A 7 51.03 -2.58 19.99
N LEU A 8 51.20 -3.15 21.18
CA LEU A 8 50.20 -3.56 22.15
C LEU A 8 49.39 -2.40 22.71
N GLY A 9 48.12 -2.70 23.03
CA GLY A 9 47.55 -2.34 24.33
C GLY A 9 46.55 -1.20 24.37
N THR A 10 45.26 -1.55 24.42
CA THR A 10 44.33 -1.07 25.47
C THR A 10 43.09 -1.96 25.45
N ARG A 11 42.79 -2.55 26.62
CA ARG A 11 41.58 -3.34 26.86
C ARG A 11 40.37 -2.40 26.89
N GLY A 12 39.65 -2.30 25.78
CA GLY A 12 38.28 -1.83 25.73
C GLY A 12 37.40 -2.97 25.26
N ALA A 13 36.56 -3.52 26.14
CA ALA A 13 35.55 -4.49 25.77
C ALA A 13 34.55 -3.81 24.83
N ILE A 14 34.68 -4.05 23.52
CA ILE A 14 33.65 -3.67 22.54
C ILE A 14 32.49 -4.63 22.77
N ARG A 15 31.48 -4.19 23.53
CA ARG A 15 30.15 -4.78 23.47
C ARG A 15 29.66 -4.58 22.03
N LEU A 16 29.69 -5.64 21.23
CA LEU A 16 28.87 -5.74 20.02
C LEU A 16 27.41 -5.74 20.46
N VAL A 17 26.81 -4.56 20.56
CA VAL A 17 25.37 -4.42 20.56
C VAL A 17 24.94 -4.75 19.14
N ALA A 18 24.20 -5.84 18.97
CA ALA A 18 23.60 -6.21 17.71
C ALA A 18 22.67 -5.08 17.23
N ALA A 19 23.19 -4.22 16.36
CA ALA A 19 22.40 -3.21 15.68
C ALA A 19 21.46 -3.92 14.70
N LYS A 20 20.16 -3.63 14.82
CA LYS A 20 19.09 -4.16 13.98
C LYS A 20 19.43 -3.90 12.49
N PRO A 21 19.68 -4.93 11.67
CA PRO A 21 20.14 -4.78 10.27
C PRO A 21 19.16 -3.99 9.38
N THR A 22 17.92 -3.82 9.82
CA THR A 22 16.89 -3.09 9.09
C THR A 22 17.07 -1.58 9.14
N LEU A 23 17.73 -0.99 10.15
CA LEU A 23 17.83 0.47 10.27
C LEU A 23 18.92 1.08 9.39
N ASP A 24 20.03 0.38 9.18
CA ASP A 24 21.16 0.89 8.39
C ASP A 24 20.91 0.82 6.88
N LEU A 25 20.08 -0.12 6.42
CA LEU A 25 19.59 -0.14 5.03
C LEU A 25 18.68 1.07 4.70
N LEU A 26 18.02 1.65 5.70
CA LEU A 26 17.10 2.79 5.52
C LEU A 26 17.81 4.15 5.40
N ARG A 27 19.11 4.23 5.72
CA ARG A 27 19.89 5.49 5.79
C ARG A 27 20.33 6.05 4.44
N LEU A 28 20.19 5.30 3.34
CA LEU A 28 20.81 5.63 2.05
C LEU A 28 19.93 6.48 1.10
N ALA A 29 18.77 6.98 1.54
CA ALA A 29 17.85 7.70 0.65
C ALA A 29 17.51 9.16 1.09
N SER A 30 17.75 10.09 0.17
CA SER A 30 17.10 11.39 -0.06
C SER A 30 17.70 12.68 0.56
N SER A 31 17.98 13.65 -0.33
CA SER A 31 18.59 14.97 -0.13
C SER A 31 17.59 16.15 -0.13
N MET A 32 16.28 15.92 0.04
CA MET A 32 15.28 17.00 0.10
C MET A 32 15.08 17.52 1.54
N PRO A 33 14.84 18.83 1.73
CA PRO A 33 14.56 19.40 3.03
C PRO A 33 13.25 18.84 3.61
N LEU A 34 13.23 18.67 4.93
CA LEU A 34 12.08 18.14 5.66
C LEU A 34 10.89 19.07 5.57
N ILE A 35 9.70 18.48 5.45
CA ILE A 35 8.45 19.22 5.52
C ILE A 35 8.10 19.53 6.98
N ASN A 36 8.29 18.57 7.89
CA ASN A 36 8.09 18.80 9.32
C ASN A 36 9.40 19.22 9.99
N THR A 37 9.53 20.50 10.36
CA THR A 37 10.70 21.03 11.07
C THR A 37 10.64 20.86 12.59
N LYS A 38 9.48 20.45 13.14
CA LYS A 38 9.27 20.19 14.58
C LYS A 38 8.96 18.71 14.82
N TRP A 39 9.74 17.83 14.19
CA TRP A 39 9.57 16.39 14.30
C TRP A 39 9.99 15.86 15.69
N LYS A 40 9.32 14.80 16.13
CA LYS A 40 9.70 14.05 17.34
C LYS A 40 10.65 12.92 16.97
N PRO A 41 11.71 12.66 17.75
CA PRO A 41 12.57 11.49 17.55
C PRO A 41 11.78 10.18 17.48
N ASP A 42 12.25 9.30 16.60
CA ASP A 42 11.75 7.93 16.41
C ASP A 42 10.24 7.84 16.12
N THR A 43 9.70 8.88 15.48
CA THR A 43 8.33 8.94 15.02
C THR A 43 8.33 9.07 13.50
N VAL A 44 7.67 8.13 12.82
CA VAL A 44 7.47 8.20 11.37
C VAL A 44 6.35 9.20 11.06
N TYR A 45 6.58 10.15 10.17
CA TYR A 45 5.52 11.02 9.63
C TYR A 45 5.07 10.48 8.27
N LEU A 46 3.87 9.89 8.23
CA LEU A 46 3.28 9.33 7.03
C LEU A 46 2.44 10.39 6.30
N TYR A 47 2.97 10.90 5.19
CA TYR A 47 2.26 11.78 4.29
C TYR A 47 1.41 10.95 3.32
N GLN A 48 0.09 11.11 3.41
CA GLN A 48 -0.86 10.38 2.58
C GLN A 48 -2.13 11.19 2.32
N PHE A 49 -3.05 10.66 1.50
CA PHE A 49 -4.35 11.29 1.35
C PHE A 49 -5.11 11.33 2.69
N PRO A 50 -5.96 12.35 2.91
CA PRO A 50 -6.79 12.40 4.11
C PRO A 50 -7.68 11.16 4.27
N ARG A 51 -8.10 10.91 5.52
CA ARG A 51 -9.04 9.83 5.86
C ARG A 51 -10.35 10.01 5.09
N SER A 52 -10.95 8.89 4.72
CA SER A 52 -12.32 8.83 4.19
C SER A 52 -13.27 8.45 5.32
N PRO A 53 -14.56 8.81 5.26
CA PRO A 53 -15.55 8.34 6.23
C PRO A 53 -15.71 6.82 6.23
N VAL A 54 -15.46 6.15 5.10
CA VAL A 54 -15.71 4.71 4.92
C VAL A 54 -14.45 3.85 4.98
N LEU A 55 -13.26 4.45 4.77
CA LEU A 55 -11.98 3.72 4.69
C LEU A 55 -10.84 4.51 5.36
N PRO A 56 -9.83 3.81 5.95
CA PRO A 56 -8.61 4.47 6.41
C PRO A 56 -7.91 5.28 5.31
N ASN A 57 -7.92 4.79 4.07
CA ASN A 57 -7.47 5.56 2.91
C ASN A 57 -8.15 5.06 1.61
N LEU A 58 -8.50 5.98 0.71
CA LEU A 58 -9.04 5.62 -0.61
C LEU A 58 -7.95 5.17 -1.60
N SER A 59 -6.67 5.47 -1.34
CA SER A 59 -5.55 5.06 -2.18
C SER A 59 -4.95 3.73 -1.70
N PRO A 60 -4.85 2.72 -2.57
CA PRO A 60 -4.28 1.43 -2.20
C PRO A 60 -2.81 1.52 -1.80
N PHE A 61 -2.05 2.42 -2.42
CA PHE A 61 -0.63 2.63 -2.10
C PHE A 61 -0.45 3.26 -0.72
N CYS A 62 -1.33 4.19 -0.33
CA CYS A 62 -1.34 4.75 1.03
C CYS A 62 -1.68 3.67 2.05
N MET A 63 -2.68 2.85 1.74
CA MET A 63 -3.06 1.72 2.58
C MET A 63 -1.93 0.69 2.74
N LYS A 64 -1.19 0.35 1.67
CA LYS A 64 -0.02 -0.54 1.71
C LYS A 64 1.01 -0.06 2.73
N VAL A 65 1.42 1.21 2.65
CA VAL A 65 2.45 1.77 3.54
C VAL A 65 1.95 1.85 4.98
N GLU A 66 0.71 2.28 5.21
CA GLU A 66 0.16 2.32 6.56
C GLU A 66 0.06 0.92 7.18
N THR A 67 -0.36 -0.07 6.40
CA THR A 67 -0.44 -1.48 6.86
C THR A 67 0.94 -1.97 7.26
N PHE A 68 1.96 -1.69 6.44
CA PHE A 68 3.33 -2.06 6.75
C PHE A 68 3.81 -1.46 8.08
N LEU A 69 3.52 -0.17 8.34
CA LEU A 69 3.87 0.46 9.61
C LEU A 69 3.19 -0.22 10.79
N ARG A 70 1.90 -0.55 10.67
CA ARG A 70 1.13 -1.24 11.71
C ARG A 70 1.61 -2.67 11.96
N VAL A 71 1.86 -3.43 10.91
CA VAL A 71 2.33 -4.82 10.98
C VAL A 71 3.65 -4.93 11.74
N ASN A 72 4.51 -3.93 11.59
CA ASN A 72 5.82 -3.87 12.23
C ASN A 72 5.84 -3.09 13.56
N ASP A 73 4.67 -2.71 14.08
CA ASP A 73 4.52 -1.92 15.32
C ASP A 73 5.39 -0.64 15.31
N ILE A 74 5.49 0.00 14.13
CA ILE A 74 6.25 1.22 13.96
C ILE A 74 5.37 2.39 14.37
N LYS A 75 5.83 3.21 15.31
CA LYS A 75 5.13 4.43 15.73
C LYS A 75 5.09 5.45 14.59
N TYR A 76 3.90 5.95 14.23
CA TYR A 76 3.72 6.93 13.17
C TYR A 76 2.62 7.98 13.43
N GLU A 77 2.74 9.13 12.80
CA GLU A 77 1.74 10.20 12.73
C GLU A 77 1.29 10.39 11.27
N VAL A 78 -0.03 10.46 11.03
CA VAL A 78 -0.58 10.64 9.68
C VAL A 78 -0.73 12.13 9.35
N ILE A 79 -0.09 12.55 8.26
CA ILE A 79 -0.20 13.90 7.71
C ILE A 79 -1.03 13.85 6.42
N GLY A 80 -2.31 14.23 6.55
CA GLY A 80 -3.25 14.24 5.43
C GLY A 80 -2.98 15.38 4.45
N THR A 81 -2.86 15.06 3.16
CA THR A 81 -2.59 16.06 2.11
C THR A 81 -3.16 15.65 0.75
N TYR A 82 -3.70 16.62 0.01
CA TYR A 82 -4.18 16.40 -1.37
C TYR A 82 -3.16 16.85 -2.40
N ARG A 83 -2.64 18.08 -2.29
CA ARG A 83 -1.71 18.67 -3.27
C ARG A 83 -0.51 19.35 -2.64
N LYS A 84 -0.63 19.83 -1.40
CA LYS A 84 0.38 20.66 -0.72
C LYS A 84 1.72 19.95 -0.57
N TYR A 85 1.69 18.65 -0.28
CA TYR A 85 2.88 17.85 -0.04
C TYR A 85 2.88 16.66 -0.98
N ARG A 86 4.02 16.42 -1.62
CA ARG A 86 4.24 15.33 -2.59
C ARG A 86 5.67 14.82 -2.46
N SER A 87 5.90 13.61 -2.96
CA SER A 87 7.24 13.09 -3.06
C SER A 87 8.13 13.87 -4.02
N SER A 88 9.44 13.60 -3.98
CA SER A 88 10.37 14.00 -5.04
C SER A 88 9.89 13.56 -6.43
N ARG A 89 9.14 12.45 -6.49
CA ARG A 89 8.49 11.93 -7.71
C ARG A 89 7.05 12.42 -7.91
N GLY A 90 6.55 13.35 -7.09
CA GLY A 90 5.19 13.88 -7.20
C GLY A 90 4.08 12.96 -6.66
N LEU A 91 4.42 11.90 -5.91
CA LEU A 91 3.50 10.84 -5.48
C LEU A 91 3.18 10.89 -3.97
N LEU A 92 2.10 10.19 -3.60
CA LEU A 92 1.75 9.80 -2.23
C LEU A 92 1.54 8.28 -2.22
N PRO A 93 1.78 7.57 -1.11
CA PRO A 93 2.29 8.08 0.17
C PRO A 93 3.81 8.32 0.17
N PHE A 94 4.33 8.93 1.23
CA PHE A 94 5.74 8.88 1.59
C PHE A 94 5.96 9.08 3.09
N ILE A 95 7.15 8.73 3.58
CA ILE A 95 7.50 8.84 5.00
C ILE A 95 8.69 9.76 5.24
N GLU A 96 8.67 10.44 6.38
CA GLU A 96 9.82 11.11 6.98
C GLU A 96 10.11 10.45 8.34
N LEU A 97 11.37 10.12 8.62
CA LEU A 97 11.84 9.58 9.91
C LEU A 97 13.18 10.21 10.27
N ASN A 98 13.31 10.75 11.49
CA ASN A 98 14.56 11.30 12.03
C ASN A 98 15.29 12.26 11.06
N GLY A 99 14.50 13.04 10.33
CA GLY A 99 15.03 14.00 9.37
C GLY A 99 15.46 13.45 8.02
N GLN A 100 15.11 12.21 7.69
CA GLN A 100 15.35 11.58 6.39
C GLN A 100 14.07 11.02 5.77
N ARG A 101 14.04 10.97 4.44
CA ARG A 101 12.90 10.48 3.66
C ARG A 101 13.25 9.10 3.10
N ILE A 102 12.55 8.08 3.58
CA ILE A 102 12.86 6.69 3.27
C ILE A 102 11.99 6.21 2.10
N GLU A 103 12.60 5.55 1.13
CA GLU A 103 11.94 4.90 0.00
C GLU A 103 12.39 3.42 -0.09
N ASP A 104 11.41 2.52 -0.23
CA ASP A 104 11.48 1.05 -0.28
C ASP A 104 11.72 0.27 1.03
N SER A 105 10.92 -0.78 1.22
CA SER A 105 11.05 -1.80 2.28
C SER A 105 11.40 -3.13 1.62
N GLN A 106 12.40 -3.83 2.14
CA GLN A 106 12.71 -5.21 1.74
C GLN A 106 12.36 -6.16 2.88
N ASP A 107 11.59 -7.19 2.57
CA ASP A 107 11.34 -8.29 3.49
C ASP A 107 12.54 -9.24 3.57
N GLY A 108 12.63 -9.99 4.67
CA GLY A 108 13.63 -11.05 4.87
C GLY A 108 13.42 -12.32 4.04
N LEU A 109 12.60 -12.26 2.97
CA LEU A 109 12.34 -13.41 2.09
C LEU A 109 13.58 -13.75 1.26
N THR A 110 13.80 -15.04 1.01
CA THR A 110 14.95 -15.54 0.23
C THR A 110 14.50 -16.53 -0.85
N GLY A 111 15.39 -16.85 -1.79
CA GLY A 111 15.15 -17.88 -2.81
C GLY A 111 13.86 -17.67 -3.63
N VAL A 112 13.08 -18.74 -3.77
CA VAL A 112 11.82 -18.77 -4.53
C VAL A 112 10.78 -17.82 -3.95
N GLU A 113 10.65 -17.74 -2.62
CA GLU A 113 9.67 -16.86 -1.97
C GLU A 113 9.92 -15.39 -2.32
N ARG A 114 11.18 -14.95 -2.32
CA ARG A 114 11.54 -13.59 -2.75
C ARG A 114 11.18 -13.33 -4.21
N GLY A 115 11.39 -14.32 -5.08
CA GLY A 115 11.02 -14.25 -6.50
C GLY A 115 9.50 -14.13 -6.69
N THR A 116 8.75 -15.00 -6.02
CA THR A 116 7.28 -15.01 -6.04
C THR A 116 6.70 -13.71 -5.47
N ALA A 117 7.22 -13.23 -4.33
CA ALA A 117 6.83 -11.96 -3.74
C ALA A 117 7.00 -10.80 -4.72
N ARG A 118 8.17 -10.70 -5.37
CA ARG A 118 8.44 -9.67 -6.36
C ARG A 118 7.48 -9.73 -7.54
N ALA A 119 7.20 -10.93 -8.07
CA ALA A 119 6.27 -11.10 -9.18
C ALA A 119 4.84 -10.72 -8.77
N LEU A 120 4.39 -11.17 -7.61
CA LEU A 120 3.06 -10.92 -7.08
C LEU A 120 2.83 -9.43 -6.82
N GLU A 121 3.81 -8.73 -6.22
CA GLU A 121 3.73 -7.27 -6.03
C GLU A 121 3.63 -6.51 -7.34
N ARG A 122 4.35 -6.95 -8.39
CA ARG A 122 4.25 -6.30 -9.72
C ARG A 122 2.92 -6.57 -10.41
N MET A 123 2.39 -7.77 -10.28
CA MET A 123 1.05 -8.08 -10.76
C MET A 123 0.01 -7.19 -10.06
N VAL A 124 0.07 -7.11 -8.73
CA VAL A 124 -0.88 -6.39 -7.89
C VAL A 124 -0.81 -4.88 -8.08
N ASP A 125 0.40 -4.30 -8.14
CA ASP A 125 0.61 -2.84 -8.29
C ASP A 125 0.33 -2.33 -9.71
N VAL A 126 0.21 -3.23 -10.70
CA VAL A 126 -0.03 -2.86 -12.11
C VAL A 126 -1.31 -3.49 -12.62
N SER A 127 -1.30 -4.78 -12.97
CA SER A 127 -2.42 -5.50 -13.58
C SER A 127 -3.69 -5.37 -12.73
N THR A 128 -3.62 -5.83 -11.48
CA THR A 128 -4.76 -5.84 -10.58
C THR A 128 -5.21 -4.41 -10.25
N PHE A 129 -4.27 -3.50 -9.97
CA PHE A 129 -4.57 -2.09 -9.70
C PHE A 129 -5.37 -1.45 -10.83
N TYR A 130 -4.97 -1.62 -12.09
CA TYR A 130 -5.65 -0.98 -13.22
C TYR A 130 -7.05 -1.57 -13.48
N ALA A 131 -7.24 -2.88 -13.25
CA ALA A 131 -8.57 -3.48 -13.32
C ALA A 131 -9.50 -2.95 -12.21
N LEU A 132 -8.98 -2.88 -10.98
CA LEU A 132 -9.69 -2.40 -9.81
C LEU A 132 -10.04 -0.91 -9.92
N ILE A 133 -9.07 -0.04 -10.26
CA ILE A 133 -9.29 1.41 -10.32
C ILE A 133 -10.25 1.79 -11.46
N TYR A 134 -10.29 1.00 -12.53
CA TYR A 134 -11.27 1.16 -13.60
C TYR A 134 -12.69 0.99 -13.04
N ASP A 135 -13.00 -0.17 -12.45
CA ASP A 135 -14.36 -0.46 -11.96
C ASP A 135 -14.73 0.39 -10.73
N LYS A 136 -13.75 0.74 -9.89
CA LYS A 136 -13.91 1.64 -8.75
C LYS A 136 -14.38 3.04 -9.14
N VAL A 137 -13.96 3.56 -10.30
CA VAL A 137 -14.13 4.97 -10.66
C VAL A 137 -14.94 5.18 -11.94
N VAL A 138 -14.73 4.40 -13.00
CA VAL A 138 -15.30 4.69 -14.32
C VAL A 138 -16.81 4.45 -14.36
N PRO A 139 -17.35 3.27 -13.98
CA PRO A 139 -18.80 3.08 -13.88
C PRO A 139 -19.38 3.69 -12.60
N ASN A 140 -18.58 3.83 -11.55
CA ASN A 140 -19.03 4.23 -10.20
C ASN A 140 -18.64 5.67 -9.81
N GLY A 141 -18.32 6.53 -10.77
CA GLY A 141 -17.75 7.86 -10.52
C GLY A 141 -18.53 8.74 -9.55
N PRO A 142 -19.86 8.91 -9.72
CA PRO A 142 -20.67 9.68 -8.78
C PRO A 142 -20.70 9.10 -7.36
N ALA A 143 -20.76 7.76 -7.23
CA ALA A 143 -20.70 7.09 -5.93
C ALA A 143 -19.32 7.29 -5.27
N PHE A 144 -18.25 7.14 -6.04
CA PHE A 144 -16.87 7.36 -5.58
C PHE A 144 -16.62 8.80 -5.13
N MET A 145 -17.15 9.80 -5.86
CA MET A 145 -17.00 11.22 -5.53
C MET A 145 -18.07 11.75 -4.56
N SER A 146 -18.93 10.88 -4.05
CA SER A 146 -19.98 11.26 -3.09
C SER A 146 -19.37 11.81 -1.79
N ARG A 147 -20.15 12.60 -1.05
CA ARG A 147 -19.77 13.06 0.28
C ARG A 147 -19.58 11.88 1.24
N THR A 148 -20.39 10.83 1.12
CA THR A 148 -20.28 9.62 1.94
C THR A 148 -18.92 8.95 1.79
N VAL A 149 -18.42 8.86 0.54
CA VAL A 149 -17.12 8.20 0.29
C VAL A 149 -15.94 9.14 0.50
N THR A 150 -16.00 10.39 0.03
CA THR A 150 -14.84 11.30 0.06
C THR A 150 -14.77 12.16 1.32
N GLY A 151 -15.88 12.33 2.04
CA GLY A 151 -16.02 13.30 3.13
C GLY A 151 -16.11 14.76 2.67
N ILE A 152 -15.99 15.05 1.37
CA ILE A 152 -15.94 16.43 0.86
C ILE A 152 -17.37 16.94 0.61
N PRO A 153 -17.81 18.03 1.25
CA PRO A 153 -19.17 18.57 1.11
C PRO A 153 -19.30 19.43 -0.16
N LEU A 154 -19.22 18.80 -1.33
CA LEU A 154 -19.43 19.50 -2.61
C LEU A 154 -20.91 19.48 -3.02
N PRO A 155 -21.42 20.57 -3.64
CA PRO A 155 -22.67 20.53 -4.40
C PRO A 155 -22.69 19.41 -5.44
N ALA A 156 -23.85 18.78 -5.65
CA ALA A 156 -23.99 17.61 -6.51
C ALA A 156 -23.47 17.85 -7.95
N PHE A 157 -23.72 19.04 -8.51
CA PHE A 157 -23.24 19.37 -9.86
C PHE A 157 -21.70 19.41 -9.95
N LEU A 158 -21.01 19.93 -8.93
CA LEU A 158 -19.54 19.94 -8.88
C LEU A 158 -18.98 18.53 -8.67
N SER A 159 -19.58 17.76 -7.75
CA SER A 159 -19.18 16.35 -7.53
C SER A 159 -19.32 15.54 -8.82
N ASN A 160 -20.43 15.66 -9.55
CA ASN A 160 -20.65 14.98 -10.82
C ASN A 160 -19.67 15.42 -11.92
N MET A 161 -19.35 16.72 -11.99
CA MET A 161 -18.34 17.24 -12.92
C MET A 161 -16.95 16.67 -12.62
N PHE A 162 -16.53 16.66 -11.34
CA PHE A 162 -15.26 16.06 -10.94
C PHE A 162 -15.24 14.54 -11.16
N ALA A 163 -16.33 13.84 -10.86
CA ALA A 163 -16.51 12.42 -11.13
C ALA A 163 -16.29 12.11 -12.60
N LYS A 164 -16.94 12.84 -13.50
CA LYS A 164 -16.77 12.65 -14.96
C LYS A 164 -15.32 12.88 -15.39
N LYS A 165 -14.71 14.00 -14.99
CA LYS A 165 -13.33 14.33 -15.36
C LYS A 165 -12.33 13.29 -14.83
N PHE A 166 -12.52 12.83 -13.60
CA PHE A 166 -11.67 11.83 -12.98
C PHE A 166 -11.84 10.46 -13.64
N SER A 167 -13.09 10.05 -13.91
CA SER A 167 -13.41 8.82 -14.65
C SER A 167 -12.79 8.81 -16.04
N GLU A 168 -12.88 9.90 -16.80
CA GLU A 168 -12.24 10.00 -18.12
C GLU A 168 -10.71 9.90 -18.03
N THR A 169 -10.11 10.51 -17.01
CA THR A 169 -8.66 10.45 -16.78
C THR A 169 -8.21 9.03 -16.46
N ILE A 170 -8.93 8.34 -15.56
CA ILE A 170 -8.66 6.95 -15.22
C ILE A 170 -8.89 6.03 -16.43
N LYS A 171 -9.99 6.22 -17.16
CA LYS A 171 -10.28 5.46 -18.40
C LYS A 171 -9.15 5.58 -19.40
N ARG A 172 -8.65 6.80 -19.68
CA ARG A 172 -7.51 7.01 -20.60
C ARG A 172 -6.24 6.30 -20.11
N ARG A 173 -5.94 6.36 -18.82
CA ARG A 173 -4.77 5.67 -18.23
C ARG A 173 -4.89 4.15 -18.33
N CYS A 174 -6.05 3.60 -17.96
CA CYS A 174 -6.31 2.17 -18.06
C CYS A 174 -6.22 1.71 -19.52
N ASN A 175 -6.73 2.49 -20.47
CA ASN A 175 -6.61 2.20 -21.89
C ASN A 175 -5.14 2.18 -22.34
N GLY A 176 -4.31 3.10 -21.84
CA GLY A 176 -2.88 3.15 -22.17
C GLY A 176 -2.07 1.98 -21.60
N VAL A 177 -2.50 1.37 -20.50
CA VAL A 177 -1.77 0.26 -19.85
C VAL A 177 -2.32 -1.11 -20.26
N LEU A 178 -3.65 -1.26 -20.31
CA LEU A 178 -4.32 -2.52 -20.59
C LEU A 178 -4.79 -2.64 -22.05
N GLY A 179 -4.59 -1.62 -22.90
CA GLY A 179 -4.98 -1.67 -24.31
C GLY A 179 -6.48 -1.47 -24.56
N GLY A 180 -7.21 -0.90 -23.60
CA GLY A 180 -8.63 -0.56 -23.78
C GLY A 180 -9.57 -1.77 -23.76
N LEU A 181 -9.30 -2.74 -22.87
CA LEU A 181 -10.11 -3.94 -22.74
C LEU A 181 -11.59 -3.64 -22.45
N PRO A 182 -12.52 -4.40 -23.06
CA PRO A 182 -13.91 -4.44 -22.63
C PRO A 182 -14.04 -4.84 -21.16
N ARG A 183 -15.15 -4.45 -20.52
CA ARG A 183 -15.39 -4.71 -19.09
C ARG A 183 -15.34 -6.21 -18.73
N GLU A 184 -15.89 -7.09 -19.58
CA GLU A 184 -15.84 -8.54 -19.36
C GLU A 184 -14.40 -9.09 -19.39
N ASN A 185 -13.58 -8.62 -20.32
CA ASN A 185 -12.17 -8.98 -20.38
C ASN A 185 -11.40 -8.43 -19.16
N MET A 186 -11.82 -7.27 -18.62
CA MET A 186 -11.30 -6.72 -17.37
C MET A 186 -11.65 -7.61 -16.18
N LYS A 187 -12.89 -8.13 -16.13
CA LYS A 187 -13.34 -9.08 -15.10
C LYS A 187 -12.52 -10.36 -15.16
N GLU A 188 -12.27 -10.91 -16.35
CA GLU A 188 -11.46 -12.11 -16.50
C GLU A 188 -9.99 -11.89 -16.12
N LEU A 189 -9.41 -10.75 -16.51
CA LEU A 189 -8.05 -10.37 -16.08
C LEU A 189 -7.97 -10.27 -14.55
N LEU A 190 -8.93 -9.60 -13.91
CA LEU A 190 -9.00 -9.51 -12.46
C LEU A 190 -9.19 -10.90 -11.83
N ARG A 191 -10.07 -11.75 -12.37
CA ARG A 191 -10.29 -13.13 -11.89
C ARG A 191 -9.00 -13.94 -11.90
N ARG A 192 -8.20 -13.84 -12.97
CA ARG A 192 -6.90 -14.54 -13.08
C ARG A 192 -5.89 -14.04 -12.06
N ASP A 193 -5.83 -12.73 -11.84
CA ASP A 193 -4.96 -12.13 -10.83
C ASP A 193 -5.36 -12.56 -9.41
N ILE A 194 -6.66 -12.56 -9.09
CA ILE A 194 -7.17 -13.02 -7.78
C ILE A 194 -6.92 -14.52 -7.60
N ARG A 195 -7.07 -15.33 -8.65
CA ARG A 195 -6.71 -16.75 -8.61
C ARG A 195 -5.23 -16.96 -8.31
N ALA A 196 -4.33 -16.18 -8.93
CA ALA A 196 -2.91 -16.26 -8.62
C ALA A 196 -2.61 -15.91 -7.15
N ILE A 197 -3.30 -14.92 -6.58
CA ILE A 197 -3.22 -14.62 -5.14
C ILE A 197 -3.72 -15.81 -4.31
N ASP A 198 -4.86 -16.40 -4.69
CA ASP A 198 -5.47 -17.54 -4.00
C ASP A 198 -4.60 -18.81 -4.04
N ASP A 199 -3.94 -19.06 -5.17
CA ASP A 199 -3.01 -20.17 -5.41
C ASP A 199 -1.70 -20.00 -4.64
N VAL A 200 -1.22 -18.76 -4.46
CA VAL A 200 -0.08 -18.47 -3.59
C VAL A 200 -0.49 -18.58 -2.13
N LEU A 201 -1.67 -18.08 -1.76
CA LEU A 201 -2.18 -18.12 -0.39
C LEU A 201 -2.38 -19.56 0.10
N GLN A 202 -3.12 -20.39 -0.65
CA GLN A 202 -3.51 -21.75 -0.23
C GLN A 202 -4.06 -21.74 1.20
N ASP A 203 -3.79 -22.76 2.01
CA ASP A 203 -4.23 -22.84 3.41
C ASP A 203 -3.38 -22.00 4.39
N LYS A 204 -2.46 -21.17 3.89
CA LYS A 204 -1.58 -20.36 4.75
C LYS A 204 -2.36 -19.21 5.39
N LYS A 205 -1.87 -18.76 6.55
CA LYS A 205 -2.44 -17.60 7.25
C LYS A 205 -2.25 -16.31 6.45
N PHE A 206 -1.06 -16.15 5.90
CA PHE A 206 -0.61 -15.06 5.03
C PHE A 206 0.16 -15.64 3.83
N LEU A 207 0.46 -14.83 2.82
CA LEU A 207 0.95 -15.31 1.51
C LEU A 207 2.20 -16.19 1.59
N PHE A 208 3.10 -15.90 2.55
CA PHE A 208 4.33 -16.67 2.76
C PHE A 208 4.39 -17.32 4.16
N GLY A 209 3.24 -17.64 4.74
CA GLY A 209 3.15 -18.46 5.96
C GLY A 209 2.46 -17.76 7.13
N GLY A 210 3.10 -17.79 8.31
CA GLY A 210 2.47 -17.37 9.58
C GLY A 210 2.58 -15.88 9.91
N LYS A 211 3.46 -15.14 9.23
CA LYS A 211 3.70 -13.69 9.44
C LYS A 211 3.39 -12.91 8.17
N MET A 212 2.88 -11.69 8.33
CA MET A 212 2.67 -10.78 7.20
C MET A 212 4.00 -10.30 6.63
N THR A 213 4.02 -10.12 5.31
CA THR A 213 5.11 -9.50 4.55
C THR A 213 4.64 -8.19 3.90
N VAL A 214 5.55 -7.43 3.29
CA VAL A 214 5.22 -6.27 2.44
C VAL A 214 4.30 -6.68 1.29
N THR A 215 4.45 -7.90 0.77
CA THR A 215 3.56 -8.42 -0.26
C THR A 215 2.13 -8.57 0.25
N ASP A 216 1.94 -9.03 1.48
CA ASP A 216 0.60 -9.05 2.10
C ASP A 216 0.02 -7.64 2.22
N CYS A 217 0.84 -6.66 2.63
CA CYS A 217 0.43 -5.26 2.71
C CYS A 217 0.02 -4.71 1.33
N ALA A 218 0.70 -5.12 0.26
CA ALA A 218 0.40 -4.71 -1.11
C ALA A 218 -0.95 -5.28 -1.57
N VAL A 219 -1.15 -6.60 -1.42
CA VAL A 219 -2.41 -7.27 -1.77
C VAL A 219 -3.56 -6.68 -0.96
N PHE A 220 -3.40 -6.58 0.35
CA PHE A 220 -4.42 -5.99 1.22
C PHE A 220 -4.76 -4.56 0.82
N GLY A 221 -3.78 -3.71 0.53
CA GLY A 221 -4.01 -2.33 0.11
C GLY A 221 -4.84 -2.22 -1.17
N GLN A 222 -4.55 -3.05 -2.19
CA GLN A 222 -5.34 -3.06 -3.42
C GLN A 222 -6.77 -3.55 -3.20
N LEU A 223 -6.93 -4.70 -2.55
CA LEU A 223 -8.25 -5.34 -2.40
C LEU A 223 -9.13 -4.59 -1.40
N ALA A 224 -8.59 -4.19 -0.25
CA ALA A 224 -9.39 -3.56 0.81
C ALA A 224 -9.96 -2.20 0.39
N THR A 225 -9.22 -1.43 -0.42
CA THR A 225 -9.68 -0.10 -0.87
C THR A 225 -10.72 -0.15 -2.01
N THR A 226 -11.10 -1.35 -2.45
CA THR A 226 -12.19 -1.57 -3.41
C THR A 226 -13.30 -2.40 -2.81
N PHE A 227 -12.98 -3.53 -2.17
CA PHE A 227 -13.94 -4.47 -1.62
C PHE A 227 -14.86 -3.84 -0.55
N TYR A 228 -14.34 -2.95 0.29
CA TYR A 228 -15.11 -2.32 1.39
C TYR A 228 -15.71 -0.95 1.04
N LEU A 229 -15.78 -0.59 -0.24
CA LEU A 229 -16.52 0.60 -0.64
C LEU A 229 -18.03 0.35 -0.55
N PRO A 230 -18.86 1.38 -0.29
CA PRO A 230 -20.29 1.23 -0.08
C PRO A 230 -21.07 1.07 -1.42
N TYR A 231 -20.51 0.33 -2.37
CA TYR A 231 -21.14 0.01 -3.65
C TYR A 231 -20.50 -1.23 -4.28
N ARG A 232 -21.33 -2.00 -4.99
CA ARG A 232 -20.95 -3.28 -5.60
C ARG A 232 -20.03 -3.07 -6.80
N GLN A 233 -18.96 -3.87 -6.86
CA GLN A 233 -17.92 -3.84 -7.89
C GLN A 233 -17.59 -5.26 -8.34
N LEU A 234 -16.84 -5.39 -9.44
CA LEU A 234 -16.35 -6.68 -9.92
C LEU A 234 -15.59 -7.47 -8.85
N ILE A 235 -14.82 -6.78 -8.00
CA ILE A 235 -14.08 -7.45 -6.92
C ILE A 235 -15.01 -8.02 -5.83
N THR A 236 -16.15 -7.36 -5.58
CA THR A 236 -17.15 -7.82 -4.62
C THR A 236 -17.72 -9.16 -5.08
N ASP A 237 -18.17 -9.25 -6.33
CA ASP A 237 -18.65 -10.50 -6.93
C ASP A 237 -17.58 -11.61 -6.86
N LEU A 238 -16.35 -11.31 -7.27
CA LEU A 238 -15.28 -12.31 -7.29
C LEU A 238 -14.93 -12.84 -5.89
N LEU A 239 -14.83 -11.98 -4.89
CA LEU A 239 -14.45 -12.40 -3.53
C LEU A 239 -15.60 -13.09 -2.78
N GLU A 240 -16.84 -12.71 -3.05
CA GLU A 240 -18.02 -13.34 -2.43
C GLU A 240 -18.36 -14.68 -3.08
N ASP A 241 -18.33 -14.76 -4.41
CA ASP A 241 -18.86 -15.90 -5.15
C ASP A 241 -17.77 -16.95 -5.49
N GLU A 242 -16.56 -16.51 -5.83
CA GLU A 242 -15.52 -17.38 -6.40
C GLU A 242 -14.30 -17.59 -5.49
N PHE A 243 -13.91 -16.59 -4.69
CA PHE A 243 -12.66 -16.61 -3.91
C PHE A 243 -12.86 -16.33 -2.41
N PRO A 244 -13.64 -17.16 -1.68
CA PRO A 244 -13.93 -16.93 -0.26
C PRO A 244 -12.67 -16.95 0.61
N ARG A 245 -11.62 -17.70 0.22
CA ARG A 245 -10.35 -17.76 0.95
C ARG A 245 -9.61 -16.43 0.91
N VAL A 246 -9.54 -15.79 -0.27
CA VAL A 246 -8.98 -14.43 -0.41
C VAL A 246 -9.83 -13.42 0.36
N ARG A 247 -11.16 -13.53 0.32
CA ARG A 247 -12.06 -12.70 1.14
C ARG A 247 -11.73 -12.80 2.63
N HIS A 248 -11.64 -14.02 3.16
CA HIS A 248 -11.32 -14.26 4.57
C HIS A 248 -9.91 -13.81 4.94
N TYR A 249 -8.95 -13.90 4.01
CA TYR A 249 -7.62 -13.34 4.18
C TYR A 249 -7.66 -11.81 4.35
N VAL A 250 -8.36 -11.09 3.48
CA VAL A 250 -8.53 -9.62 3.57
C VAL A 250 -9.27 -9.23 4.86
N GLN A 251 -10.34 -9.95 5.23
CA GLN A 251 -11.10 -9.72 6.47
C GLN A 251 -10.22 -9.87 7.72
N ARG A 252 -9.40 -10.92 7.76
CA ARG A 252 -8.50 -11.20 8.88
C ARG A 252 -7.47 -10.09 9.09
N ILE A 253 -6.88 -9.58 8.01
CA ILE A 253 -5.92 -8.46 8.08
C ILE A 253 -6.63 -7.21 8.60
N ARG A 254 -7.83 -6.90 8.07
CA ARG A 254 -8.61 -5.74 8.53
C ARG A 254 -8.92 -5.82 10.02
N GLN A 255 -9.49 -6.92 10.48
CA GLN A 255 -9.91 -7.11 11.87
C GLN A 255 -8.73 -7.04 12.85
N HIS A 256 -7.56 -7.55 12.44
CA HIS A 256 -6.40 -7.58 13.33
C HIS A 256 -5.63 -6.25 13.37
N TYR A 257 -5.39 -5.63 12.21
CA TYR A 257 -4.55 -4.42 12.11
C TYR A 257 -5.32 -3.12 12.04
N TYR A 258 -6.64 -3.17 11.80
CA TYR A 258 -7.54 -2.01 11.76
C TYR A 258 -8.79 -2.26 12.61
N PRO A 259 -8.66 -2.55 13.93
CA PRO A 259 -9.80 -2.82 14.80
C PRO A 259 -10.75 -1.62 14.95
N GLU A 260 -10.27 -0.41 14.67
CA GLU A 260 -11.08 0.80 14.62
C GLU A 260 -11.95 0.89 13.36
N TRP A 261 -11.58 0.16 12.31
CA TRP A 261 -12.32 0.10 11.05
C TRP A 261 -13.39 -0.99 11.12
N LYS A 262 -14.51 -0.63 11.74
CA LYS A 262 -15.68 -1.49 11.92
C LYS A 262 -16.50 -1.60 10.64
N ASP A 263 -17.17 -2.74 10.48
CA ASP A 263 -18.29 -2.85 9.53
C ASP A 263 -19.43 -1.96 10.05
N GLU A 264 -20.01 -1.16 9.17
CA GLU A 264 -21.34 -0.59 9.41
C GLU A 264 -22.41 -1.67 9.22
#